data_AF-A0A3A4R2Z9-F1
#
_entry.id   AF-A0A3A4R2Z9-F1
#
_cell.length_a   1.000
_cell.length_b   1.000
_cell.length_c   1.000
_cell.angle_alpha   90.00
_cell.angle_beta   90.00
_cell.angle_gamma   90.00
#
_symmetry.space_group_name_H-M   'P 1'
#
loop_
_entity.id
_entity.type
_entity.pdbx_description
1 polymer ?
#
loop_
_entity_poly.entity_id
_entity_poly.type
_entity_poly.pdbx_seq_one_letter_code
_entity_poly.pdbx_strand_id
1 'polypeptide(L)'
;MNGRKLNLLVEDDRYAIPMAISAFKKLVFKDSALLLMGPTSIGAVTVLSRSAQDHKIPLISVLMPEITVKPFKRYIFTTADIYPNQMAGRISSQRPKSQISKNWIGLS
;
A
#
# COMPACT_ATOMS: atom_id res chain seq x y z
N MET A 1 2.08 6.31 -24.95
CA MET A 1 3.53 6.21 -25.19
C MET A 1 3.76 5.54 -26.54
N ASN A 2 4.72 6.03 -27.34
CA ASN A 2 5.07 5.48 -28.66
C ASN A 2 3.84 5.24 -29.58
N GLY A 3 2.93 6.23 -29.65
CA GLY A 3 1.68 6.14 -30.42
C GLY A 3 0.50 5.44 -29.72
N ARG A 4 0.72 4.74 -28.59
CA ARG A 4 -0.38 4.17 -27.78
C ARG A 4 -1.00 5.22 -26.87
N LYS A 5 -2.33 5.35 -26.87
CA LYS A 5 -3.05 6.18 -25.90
C LYS A 5 -3.05 5.50 -24.53
N LEU A 6 -2.80 6.28 -23.48
CA LEU A 6 -2.99 5.84 -22.10
C LEU A 6 -4.44 6.11 -21.72
N ASN A 7 -5.12 5.13 -21.15
CA ASN A 7 -6.46 5.29 -20.61
C ASN A 7 -6.38 5.17 -19.08
N LEU A 8 -6.86 6.19 -18.37
CA LEU A 8 -6.88 6.21 -16.92
C LEU A 8 -8.31 5.92 -16.45
N LEU A 9 -8.45 4.85 -15.65
CA LEU A 9 -9.69 4.48 -14.99
C LEU A 9 -9.58 4.81 -13.51
N VAL A 10 -10.64 5.39 -12.93
CA VAL A 10 -10.66 5.83 -11.53
C VAL A 10 -11.88 5.25 -10.85
N GLU A 11 -11.66 4.59 -9.71
CA GLU A 11 -12.71 4.11 -8.81
C GLU A 11 -12.51 4.73 -7.43
N ASP A 12 -13.57 5.32 -6.88
CA ASP A 12 -13.59 5.79 -5.49
C ASP A 12 -13.95 4.61 -4.56
N ASP A 13 -12.99 4.19 -3.74
CA ASP A 13 -13.18 3.15 -2.74
C ASP A 13 -13.77 3.67 -1.42
N ARG A 14 -14.04 4.98 -1.30
CA ARG A 14 -14.57 5.65 -0.11
C ARG A 14 -13.81 5.32 1.17
N TYR A 15 -12.51 5.03 1.05
CA TYR A 15 -11.66 4.62 2.15
C TYR A 15 -12.13 3.32 2.86
N ALA A 16 -12.98 2.51 2.22
CA ALA A 16 -13.55 1.31 2.80
C ALA A 16 -12.97 0.04 2.15
N ILE A 17 -12.46 -0.88 2.96
CA ILE A 17 -11.83 -2.13 2.47
C ILE A 17 -12.75 -2.94 1.52
N PRO A 18 -14.05 -3.16 1.82
CA PRO A 18 -14.93 -3.90 0.89
C PRO A 18 -15.08 -3.22 -0.47
N MET A 19 -15.14 -1.88 -0.48
CA MET A 19 -15.24 -1.09 -1.70
C MET A 19 -13.94 -1.15 -2.50
N ALA A 20 -12.79 -1.11 -1.83
CA ALA A 20 -11.48 -1.27 -2.48
C ALA A 20 -11.34 -2.65 -3.15
N ILE A 21 -11.86 -3.72 -2.53
CA ILE A 21 -11.92 -5.06 -3.13
C ILE A 21 -12.83 -5.07 -4.37
N SER A 22 -13.99 -4.40 -4.30
CA SER A 22 -14.89 -4.27 -5.45
C SER A 22 -14.24 -3.53 -6.62
N ALA A 23 -13.62 -2.38 -6.33
CA ALA A 23 -12.86 -1.58 -7.30
C ALA A 23 -11.72 -2.38 -7.94
N PHE A 24 -10.93 -3.10 -7.13
CA PHE A 24 -9.89 -4.00 -7.63
C PHE A 24 -10.45 -5.03 -8.61
N LYS A 25 -11.54 -5.72 -8.24
CA LYS A 25 -12.14 -6.74 -9.10
C LYS A 25 -12.63 -6.16 -10.42
N LYS A 26 -13.28 -5.01 -10.38
CA LYS A 26 -13.76 -4.30 -11.57
C LYS A 26 -12.59 -3.92 -12.47
N LEU A 27 -11.61 -3.18 -11.94
CA LEU A 27 -10.47 -2.69 -12.72
C LEU A 27 -9.64 -3.84 -13.31
N VAL A 28 -9.37 -4.90 -12.53
CA VAL A 28 -8.50 -6.00 -12.98
C VAL A 28 -9.24 -6.99 -13.89
N PHE A 29 -10.43 -7.45 -13.49
CA PHE A 29 -11.09 -8.57 -14.20
C PHE A 29 -12.09 -8.13 -15.25
N LYS A 30 -12.70 -6.95 -15.10
CA LYS A 30 -13.67 -6.43 -16.07
C LYS A 30 -13.00 -5.46 -17.03
N ASP A 31 -12.31 -4.47 -16.50
CA ASP A 31 -11.75 -3.38 -17.30
C ASP A 31 -10.33 -3.69 -17.80
N SER A 32 -9.75 -4.83 -17.40
CA SER A 32 -8.44 -5.33 -17.83
C SER A 32 -7.30 -4.33 -17.62
N ALA A 33 -7.32 -3.63 -16.49
CA ALA A 33 -6.28 -2.69 -16.11
C ALA A 33 -4.91 -3.39 -16.03
N LEU A 34 -3.92 -2.83 -16.72
CA LEU A 34 -2.55 -3.37 -16.76
C LEU A 34 -1.73 -3.03 -15.51
N LEU A 35 -2.18 -2.03 -14.76
CA LEU A 35 -1.50 -1.50 -13.58
C LEU A 35 -2.54 -0.86 -12.66
N LEU A 36 -2.31 -0.99 -11.36
CA LEU A 36 -3.09 -0.31 -10.33
C LEU A 36 -2.23 0.75 -9.64
N MET A 37 -2.82 1.91 -9.41
CA MET A 37 -2.24 2.97 -8.57
C MET A 37 -3.18 3.20 -7.38
N GLY A 38 -2.61 3.18 -6.17
CA GLY A 38 -3.38 3.14 -4.92
C GLY A 38 -3.61 1.71 -4.42
N PRO A 39 -4.58 1.47 -3.52
CA PRO A 39 -5.47 2.46 -2.89
C PRO A 39 -4.75 3.37 -1.88
N THR A 40 -5.44 4.41 -1.39
CA THR A 40 -4.91 5.39 -0.41
C THR A 40 -5.22 5.03 1.04
N SER A 41 -5.74 3.82 1.28
CA SER A 41 -5.92 3.23 2.62
C SER A 41 -4.88 2.14 2.89
N ILE A 42 -4.21 2.20 4.04
CA ILE A 42 -3.21 1.19 4.46
C ILE A 42 -3.83 -0.20 4.56
N GLY A 43 -5.02 -0.31 5.14
CA GLY A 43 -5.73 -1.57 5.27
C GLY A 43 -6.05 -2.17 3.91
N ALA A 44 -6.52 -1.34 2.99
CA ALA A 44 -6.82 -1.77 1.62
C ALA A 44 -5.56 -2.20 0.85
N VAL A 45 -4.45 -1.42 0.91
CA VAL A 45 -3.17 -1.82 0.31
C VAL A 45 -2.72 -3.18 0.86
N THR A 46 -2.82 -3.38 2.17
CA THR A 46 -2.41 -4.63 2.81
C THR A 46 -3.21 -5.83 2.32
N VAL A 47 -4.53 -5.69 2.25
CA VAL A 47 -5.43 -6.76 1.77
C VAL A 47 -5.21 -7.05 0.28
N LEU A 48 -5.11 -6.00 -0.54
CA LEU A 48 -5.01 -6.14 -2.00
C LEU A 48 -3.61 -6.55 -2.47
N SER A 49 -2.56 -6.33 -1.68
CA SER A 49 -1.17 -6.69 -2.05
C SER A 49 -1.03 -8.17 -2.41
N ARG A 50 -1.71 -9.07 -1.70
CA ARG A 50 -1.67 -10.50 -2.02
C ARG A 50 -2.37 -10.79 -3.35
N SER A 51 -3.58 -10.26 -3.54
CA SER A 51 -4.33 -10.45 -4.79
C SER A 51 -3.60 -9.87 -6.00
N ALA A 52 -3.00 -8.68 -5.87
CA ALA A 52 -2.17 -8.09 -6.92
C ALA A 52 -0.97 -8.99 -7.27
N GLN A 53 -0.32 -9.56 -6.26
CA GLN A 53 0.80 -10.49 -6.44
C GLN A 53 0.37 -11.79 -7.12
N ASP A 54 -0.74 -12.40 -6.69
CA ASP A 54 -1.27 -13.67 -7.22
C ASP A 54 -1.71 -13.52 -8.68
N HIS A 55 -2.34 -12.38 -9.02
CA HIS A 55 -2.78 -12.06 -10.38
C HIS A 55 -1.70 -11.39 -11.24
N LYS A 56 -0.48 -11.22 -10.71
CA LYS A 56 0.66 -10.63 -11.44
C LYS A 56 0.36 -9.21 -11.97
N ILE A 57 -0.45 -8.45 -11.24
CA ILE A 57 -0.79 -7.07 -11.58
C ILE A 57 0.11 -6.12 -10.78
N PRO A 58 0.91 -5.26 -11.43
CA PRO A 58 1.67 -4.21 -10.74
C PRO A 58 0.73 -3.31 -9.92
N LEU A 59 0.97 -3.23 -8.62
CA LEU A 59 0.32 -2.30 -7.70
C LEU A 59 1.35 -1.28 -7.24
N ILE A 60 1.14 -0.02 -7.62
CA ILE A 60 1.93 1.12 -7.18
C ILE A 60 1.21 1.78 -6.01
N SER A 61 1.71 1.56 -4.80
CA SER A 61 1.22 2.24 -3.61
C SER A 61 1.84 3.62 -3.47
N VAL A 62 1.01 4.62 -3.15
CA VAL A 62 1.47 5.95 -2.68
C VAL A 62 1.70 5.97 -1.16
N LEU A 63 1.47 4.84 -0.51
CA LEU A 63 1.62 4.64 0.93
C LEU A 63 2.79 3.69 1.21
N MET A 64 3.16 3.59 2.48
CA MET A 64 4.24 2.70 2.93
C MET A 64 3.85 1.84 4.14
N PRO A 65 2.87 0.94 4.01
CA PRO A 65 2.73 -0.15 4.97
C PRO A 65 3.89 -1.13 4.79
N GLU A 66 4.34 -1.77 5.87
CA GLU A 66 5.50 -2.67 5.87
C GLU A 66 5.41 -3.75 4.78
N ILE A 67 4.20 -4.24 4.50
CA ILE A 67 3.93 -5.23 3.45
C ILE A 67 4.35 -4.80 2.03
N THR A 68 4.48 -3.49 1.76
CA THR A 68 4.93 -2.99 0.45
C THR A 68 6.45 -3.05 0.28
N VAL A 69 7.19 -3.16 1.38
CA VAL A 69 8.67 -3.17 1.38
C VAL A 69 9.26 -4.48 1.89
N LYS A 70 8.58 -5.18 2.81
CA LYS A 70 9.09 -6.37 3.50
C LYS A 70 8.01 -7.47 3.61
N PRO A 71 8.31 -8.72 3.19
CA PRO A 71 9.37 -9.06 2.25
C PRO A 71 9.11 -8.41 0.88
N PHE A 72 10.16 -8.29 0.05
CA PHE A 72 10.05 -7.82 -1.32
C PHE A 72 9.05 -8.69 -2.12
N LYS A 73 8.14 -8.04 -2.85
CA LYS A 73 7.14 -8.69 -3.70
C LYS A 73 7.26 -8.15 -5.12
N ARG A 74 7.36 -9.05 -6.11
CA ARG A 74 7.66 -8.70 -7.50
C ARG A 74 6.69 -7.68 -8.12
N TYR A 75 5.42 -7.72 -7.73
CA TYR A 75 4.37 -6.86 -8.32
C TYR A 75 3.94 -5.72 -7.41
N ILE A 76 4.61 -5.52 -6.26
CA ILE A 76 4.27 -4.44 -5.33
C ILE A 76 5.38 -3.41 -5.34
N PHE A 77 4.99 -2.19 -5.69
CA PHE A 77 5.88 -1.04 -5.78
C PHE A 77 5.35 0.06 -4.85
N THR A 78 6.23 0.91 -4.35
CA THR A 78 5.85 2.12 -3.62
C THR A 78 6.59 3.32 -4.17
N THR A 79 5.89 4.44 -4.30
CA THR A 79 6.49 5.75 -4.61
C THR A 79 6.74 6.58 -3.36
N ALA A 80 6.45 6.05 -2.17
CA ALA A 80 6.65 6.76 -0.92
C ALA A 80 8.14 6.76 -0.50
N ASP A 81 8.60 7.90 0.03
CA ASP A 81 9.99 8.07 0.47
C ASP A 81 10.32 7.23 1.71
N ILE A 82 11.44 6.52 1.63
CA ILE A 82 11.93 5.64 2.69
C ILE A 82 12.89 6.41 3.60
N TYR A 83 12.38 7.32 4.43
CA TYR A 83 13.19 7.85 5.54
C TYR A 83 13.12 6.88 6.73
N PRO A 84 14.26 6.37 7.26
CA PRO A 84 14.26 5.45 8.40
C PRO A 84 13.42 5.93 9.59
N ASN A 85 13.41 7.25 9.82
CA ASN A 85 12.68 7.88 10.91
C ASN A 85 11.16 8.00 10.67
N GLN A 86 10.71 7.98 9.41
CA GLN A 86 9.27 8.00 9.07
C GLN A 86 8.61 6.64 9.33
N MET A 87 9.37 5.54 9.18
CA MET A 87 8.91 4.20 9.55
C MET A 87 8.91 4.00 11.07
N ALA A 88 9.99 4.40 11.75
CA ALA A 88 10.11 4.27 13.21
C ALA A 88 9.10 5.17 13.96
N GLY A 89 8.89 6.41 13.50
CA GLY A 89 7.97 7.36 14.13
C GLY A 89 6.51 6.91 14.12
N ARG A 90 6.11 6.11 13.12
CA ARG A 90 4.74 5.57 13.02
C ARG A 90 4.55 4.30 13.86
N ILE A 91 5.55 3.44 13.97
CA ILE A 91 5.50 2.31 14.91
C ILE A 91 5.39 2.83 16.35
N SER A 92 6.09 3.91 16.71
CA SER A 92 5.93 4.54 18.02
C SER A 92 4.57 5.20 18.24
N SER A 93 3.94 5.76 17.20
CA SER A 93 2.62 6.41 17.35
C SER A 93 1.45 5.42 17.39
N GLN A 94 1.63 4.21 16.85
CA GLN A 94 0.62 3.14 16.87
C GLN A 94 0.77 2.21 18.07
N ARG A 95 1.88 2.28 18.82
CA ARG A 95 2.02 1.57 20.09
C ARG A 95 1.05 2.15 21.11
N PRO A 96 0.30 1.32 21.87
CA PRO A 96 -0.46 1.80 23.00
C PRO A 96 0.50 2.52 23.97
N LYS A 97 0.10 3.68 24.48
CA LYS A 97 0.92 4.54 25.37
C LYS A 97 1.52 3.78 26.57
N SER A 98 0.93 2.65 26.96
CA SER A 98 1.41 1.75 28.01
C SER A 98 2.78 1.11 27.73
N GLN A 99 3.25 1.08 26.48
CA GLN A 99 4.50 0.42 26.08
C GLN A 99 5.67 1.40 25.85
N ILE A 100 5.45 2.70 26.01
CA ILE A 100 6.45 3.75 25.72
C ILE A 100 7.40 4.01 26.91
N SER A 101 7.14 3.47 28.11
CA SER A 101 7.77 3.96 29.35
C SER A 101 8.86 3.09 30.00
N LYS A 102 9.58 2.19 29.31
CA LYS A 102 10.62 1.37 29.98
C LYS A 102 12.05 1.38 29.45
N ASN A 103 12.32 1.90 28.25
CA ASN A 103 13.66 1.76 27.65
C ASN A 103 14.34 3.08 27.27
N TRP A 104 14.08 4.18 27.98
CA TRP A 104 14.67 5.48 27.66
C TRP A 104 15.26 6.20 28.87
N ILE A 105 16.20 5.56 29.58
CA ILE A 105 17.32 6.26 30.25
C ILE A 105 18.51 5.31 30.31
N GLY A 106 19.26 5.21 29.20
CA GLY A 106 20.60 4.65 29.18
C GLY A 106 21.61 5.80 29.18
N LEU A 107 21.99 6.26 30.37
CA LEU A 107 23.19 7.05 30.59
C LEU A 107 23.98 6.33 31.68
N SER A 108 25.26 6.09 31.36
CA SER A 108 26.34 5.54 32.19
C SER A 108 26.40 6.12 33.60
#